data_AF-A0A286DTK1-F1
#
_entry.id   AF-A0A286DTK1-F1
#
_cell.length_a   1.000
_cell.length_b   1.000
_cell.length_c   1.000
_cell.angle_alpha   90.00
_cell.angle_beta   90.00
_cell.angle_gamma   90.00
#
_symmetry.space_group_name_H-M   'P 1'
#
loop_
_entity.id
_entity.type
_entity.pdbx_description
1 polymer ?
#
loop_
_entity_poly.entity_id
_entity_poly.type
_entity_poly.pdbx_seq_one_letter_code
_entity_poly.pdbx_strand_id
1 'polypeptide(L)'
;MTRFKDNPPRHRRGRGRPRRPDRGVATPEPDARDAFVALYEGHAAPLLRQALLLGGDHAVARRAVARAFRLAWESWPEVATDQDPAGWVRASCHEHALAPWHRYVPDRWRDPVVPADDDGELTVALLALPPAYRRTLLLADGLGLGQAAVAAECEASTAATASRLRHARAALAERLPGVADPAEALGRATRSRPGAPPPPAAEALRASERTTRRIVRGSAALFAGTAVTLAGSGVLAALQ
;
A
#
# COMPACT_ATOMS: atom_id res chain seq x y z
N MET A 1 -51.36 -47.32 -32.02
CA MET A 1 -52.27 -46.67 -31.05
C MET A 1 -51.45 -46.07 -29.91
N THR A 2 -51.19 -44.77 -29.89
CA THR A 2 -51.98 -43.64 -29.32
C THR A 2 -51.56 -43.31 -27.88
N ARG A 3 -50.90 -42.15 -27.76
CA ARG A 3 -50.99 -41.12 -26.71
C ARG A 3 -50.95 -41.57 -25.25
N PHE A 4 -49.88 -41.17 -24.57
CA PHE A 4 -50.05 -40.45 -23.31
C PHE A 4 -49.21 -39.19 -23.32
N LYS A 5 -49.92 -38.09 -23.53
CA LYS A 5 -49.52 -36.70 -23.40
C LYS A 5 -49.79 -36.36 -21.95
N ASP A 6 -48.80 -35.87 -21.22
CA ASP A 6 -48.97 -34.76 -20.28
C ASP A 6 -47.61 -34.23 -19.84
N ASN A 7 -47.36 -32.98 -20.26
CA ASN A 7 -46.17 -32.20 -20.00
C ASN A 7 -46.57 -31.11 -18.99
N PRO A 8 -46.01 -31.05 -17.77
CA PRO A 8 -46.33 -29.98 -16.84
C PRO A 8 -45.64 -28.67 -17.24
N PRO A 9 -46.23 -27.50 -16.88
CA PRO A 9 -45.79 -26.20 -17.38
C PRO A 9 -44.43 -25.80 -16.81
N ARG A 10 -43.55 -25.36 -17.72
CA ARG A 10 -42.29 -24.69 -17.40
C ARG A 10 -42.60 -23.34 -16.74
N HIS A 11 -42.48 -23.26 -15.42
CA HIS A 11 -42.41 -21.96 -14.75
C HIS A 11 -41.10 -21.25 -15.17
N ARG A 12 -41.24 -20.31 -16.11
CA ARG A 12 -40.27 -19.23 -16.34
C ARG A 12 -40.10 -18.45 -15.05
N ARG A 13 -39.16 -18.86 -14.18
CA ARG A 13 -38.58 -17.93 -13.20
C ARG A 13 -37.69 -16.98 -13.99
N GLY A 14 -38.21 -15.77 -14.21
CA GLY A 14 -37.42 -14.67 -14.72
C GLY A 14 -36.15 -14.56 -13.89
N ARG A 15 -35.01 -14.76 -14.54
CA ARG A 15 -33.72 -14.41 -13.95
C ARG A 15 -33.72 -12.89 -13.84
N GLY A 16 -34.15 -12.38 -12.69
CA GLY A 16 -33.92 -11.01 -12.31
C GLY A 16 -32.43 -10.75 -12.48
N ARG A 17 -32.10 -9.86 -13.41
CA ARG A 17 -30.75 -9.33 -13.60
C ARG A 17 -30.28 -8.87 -12.21
N PRO A 18 -29.09 -9.28 -11.71
CA PRO A 18 -28.58 -8.69 -10.49
C PRO A 18 -28.50 -7.18 -10.71
N ARG A 19 -29.19 -6.42 -9.85
CA ARG A 19 -29.16 -4.97 -9.83
C ARG A 19 -27.72 -4.57 -9.61
N ARG A 20 -27.07 -4.04 -10.66
CA ARG A 20 -25.75 -3.40 -10.55
C ARG A 20 -25.85 -2.39 -9.41
N PRO A 21 -25.00 -2.43 -8.37
CA PRO A 21 -24.95 -1.34 -7.42
C PRO A 21 -24.60 -0.10 -8.23
N ASP A 22 -25.48 0.89 -8.15
CA ASP A 22 -25.26 2.21 -8.69
C ASP A 22 -24.05 2.77 -7.94
N ARG A 23 -22.85 2.65 -8.53
CA ARG A 23 -21.66 3.34 -8.05
C ARG A 23 -21.82 4.81 -8.43
N GLY A 24 -22.77 5.47 -7.78
CA GLY A 24 -22.65 6.89 -7.54
C GLY A 24 -21.29 7.09 -6.90
N VAL A 25 -20.50 8.01 -7.45
CA VAL A 25 -19.30 8.52 -6.79
C VAL A 25 -19.80 9.28 -5.57
N ALA A 26 -20.17 8.54 -4.52
CA ALA A 26 -20.46 9.11 -3.23
C ALA A 26 -19.18 9.82 -2.85
N THR A 27 -19.25 11.15 -2.77
CA THR A 27 -18.22 11.89 -2.07
C THR A 27 -18.19 11.25 -0.67
N PRO A 28 -17.05 10.72 -0.21
CA PRO A 28 -16.98 10.08 1.09
C PRO A 28 -17.65 10.98 2.11
N GLU A 29 -18.56 10.40 2.90
CA GLU A 29 -19.30 11.11 3.93
C GLU A 29 -18.30 11.84 4.85
N PRO A 30 -18.67 12.98 5.47
CA PRO A 30 -17.77 13.75 6.33
C PRO A 30 -16.94 12.88 7.30
N ASP A 31 -17.56 11.83 7.84
CA ASP A 31 -16.92 10.81 8.69
C ASP A 31 -15.71 10.10 8.05
N ALA A 32 -15.81 9.72 6.78
CA ALA A 32 -14.71 9.06 6.06
C ALA A 32 -13.50 9.99 5.85
N ARG A 33 -13.74 11.29 5.64
CA ARG A 33 -12.65 12.28 5.54
C ARG A 33 -11.96 12.47 6.87
N ASP A 34 -12.73 12.59 7.95
CA ASP A 34 -12.21 12.81 9.29
C ASP A 34 -11.42 11.58 9.77
N ALA A 35 -11.94 10.38 9.52
CA ALA A 35 -11.23 9.13 9.80
C ALA A 35 -9.95 8.97 8.98
N PHE A 36 -9.94 9.39 7.70
CA PHE A 36 -8.71 9.44 6.90
C PHE A 36 -7.69 10.41 7.48
N VAL A 37 -8.13 11.62 7.88
CA VAL A 37 -7.26 12.64 8.48
C VAL A 37 -6.64 12.10 9.77
N ALA A 38 -7.44 11.49 10.65
CA ALA A 38 -6.95 10.88 11.88
C ALA A 38 -5.90 9.78 11.61
N LEU A 39 -6.16 8.89 10.63
CA LEU A 39 -5.22 7.86 10.23
C LEU A 39 -3.91 8.47 9.71
N TYR A 40 -4.00 9.52 8.89
CA TYR A 40 -2.86 10.21 8.32
C TYR A 40 -1.99 10.90 9.38
N GLU A 41 -2.61 11.68 10.27
CA GLU A 41 -1.91 12.42 11.32
C GLU A 41 -1.18 11.49 12.29
N GLY A 42 -1.77 10.33 12.62
CA GLY A 42 -1.15 9.34 13.49
C GLY A 42 0.02 8.59 12.85
N HIS A 43 -0.01 8.34 11.53
CA HIS A 43 0.87 7.34 10.91
C HIS A 43 1.80 7.87 9.82
N ALA A 44 1.56 9.04 9.23
CA ALA A 44 2.36 9.52 8.12
C ALA A 44 3.84 9.75 8.50
N ALA A 45 4.12 10.35 9.66
CA ALA A 45 5.49 10.60 10.10
C ALA A 45 6.23 9.31 10.52
N PRO A 46 5.65 8.40 11.32
CA PRO A 46 6.25 7.09 11.58
C PRO A 46 6.50 6.27 10.31
N LEU A 47 5.55 6.24 9.38
CA LEU A 47 5.71 5.52 8.12
C LEU A 47 6.80 6.13 7.23
N LEU A 48 6.96 7.45 7.26
CA LEU A 48 8.06 8.12 6.57
C LEU A 48 9.41 7.69 7.14
N ARG A 49 9.56 7.62 8.47
CA ARG A 49 10.79 7.14 9.11
C ARG A 49 11.07 5.67 8.77
N GLN A 50 10.05 4.83 8.83
CA GLN A 50 10.14 3.41 8.44
C GLN A 50 10.60 3.27 6.98
N ALA A 51 9.99 4.01 6.04
CA ALA A 51 10.37 3.96 4.64
C ALA A 51 11.80 4.45 4.39
N LEU A 52 12.30 5.42 5.18
CA LEU A 52 13.70 5.85 5.14
C LEU A 52 14.65 4.73 5.60
N LEU A 53 14.35 4.04 6.70
CA LEU A 53 15.16 2.92 7.19
C LEU A 53 15.17 1.74 6.20
N LEU A 54 14.07 1.53 5.47
CA LEU A 54 13.97 0.49 4.45
C LEU A 54 14.69 0.86 3.16
N GLY A 55 14.56 2.10 2.69
CA GLY A 55 14.95 2.49 1.32
C GLY A 55 16.17 3.41 1.21
N GLY A 56 16.50 4.15 2.27
CA GLY A 56 17.67 5.03 2.31
C GLY A 56 17.57 6.29 1.45
N ASP A 57 16.39 6.66 0.97
CA ASP A 57 16.17 7.80 0.07
C ASP A 57 14.90 8.57 0.46
N HIS A 58 15.05 9.87 0.70
CA HIS A 58 13.98 10.77 1.12
C HIS A 58 12.90 10.95 0.05
N ALA A 59 13.27 11.03 -1.23
CA ALA A 59 12.32 11.16 -2.32
C ALA A 59 11.51 9.87 -2.52
N VAL A 60 12.12 8.69 -2.36
CA VAL A 60 11.43 7.40 -2.38
C VAL A 60 10.50 7.28 -1.17
N ALA A 61 10.97 7.59 0.03
CA ALA A 61 10.19 7.48 1.26
C ALA A 61 8.94 8.39 1.24
N ARG A 62 9.08 9.65 0.82
CA ARG A 62 7.94 10.57 0.64
C ARG A 62 6.92 10.03 -0.37
N ARG A 63 7.40 9.49 -1.50
CA ARG A 63 6.53 8.88 -2.52
C ARG A 63 5.83 7.61 -2.02
N ALA A 64 6.52 6.78 -1.23
CA ALA A 64 5.95 5.58 -0.63
C ALA A 64 4.76 5.91 0.27
N VAL A 65 4.93 6.85 1.20
CA VAL A 65 3.87 7.30 2.11
C VAL A 65 2.71 7.91 1.33
N ALA A 66 3.00 8.85 0.42
CA ALA A 66 1.96 9.49 -0.40
C ALA A 66 1.18 8.46 -1.24
N ARG A 67 1.87 7.47 -1.81
CA ARG A 67 1.23 6.38 -2.56
C ARG A 67 0.37 5.50 -1.66
N ALA A 68 0.86 5.10 -0.49
CA ALA A 68 0.13 4.23 0.42
C ALA A 68 -1.18 4.87 0.88
N PHE A 69 -1.15 6.14 1.30
CA PHE A 69 -2.37 6.87 1.69
C PHE A 69 -3.31 7.14 0.52
N ARG A 70 -2.78 7.36 -0.69
CA ARG A 70 -3.62 7.45 -1.88
C ARG A 70 -4.35 6.13 -2.16
N LEU A 71 -3.64 5.00 -2.09
CA LEU A 71 -4.25 3.67 -2.26
C LEU A 71 -5.29 3.41 -1.16
N ALA A 72 -5.01 3.82 0.09
CA ALA A 72 -5.94 3.67 1.19
C ALA A 72 -7.24 4.44 0.94
N TRP A 73 -7.14 5.66 0.39
CA TRP A 73 -8.30 6.43 0.00
C TRP A 73 -9.08 5.83 -1.18
N GLU A 74 -8.36 5.28 -2.17
CA GLU A 74 -8.97 4.59 -3.32
C GLU A 74 -9.75 3.33 -2.89
N SER A 75 -9.27 2.64 -1.84
CA SER A 75 -9.89 1.46 -1.22
C SER A 75 -10.56 1.76 0.12
N TRP A 76 -11.02 2.99 0.36
CA TRP A 76 -11.46 3.44 1.70
C TRP A 76 -12.51 2.54 2.37
N PRO A 77 -13.55 2.02 1.68
CA PRO A 77 -14.52 1.12 2.32
C PRO A 77 -13.91 -0.15 2.91
N GLU A 78 -12.84 -0.68 2.30
CA GLU A 78 -12.12 -1.86 2.79
C GLU A 78 -11.24 -1.47 3.98
N VAL A 79 -10.48 -0.37 3.85
CA VAL A 79 -9.56 0.11 4.89
C VAL A 79 -10.30 0.54 6.16
N ALA A 80 -11.45 1.21 6.03
CA ALA A 80 -12.24 1.68 7.17
C ALA A 80 -12.88 0.54 7.98
N THR A 81 -13.02 -0.66 7.39
CA THR A 81 -13.57 -1.84 8.05
C THR A 81 -12.51 -2.85 8.46
N ASP A 82 -11.24 -2.59 8.14
CA ASP A 82 -10.11 -3.43 8.53
C ASP A 82 -9.87 -3.35 10.06
N GLN A 83 -9.39 -4.45 10.64
CA GLN A 83 -9.01 -4.53 12.04
C GLN A 83 -7.73 -3.73 12.35
N ASP A 84 -6.84 -3.55 11.36
CA ASP A 84 -5.61 -2.76 11.44
C ASP A 84 -5.43 -1.91 10.17
N PRO A 85 -6.16 -0.77 10.06
CA PRO A 85 -6.01 0.15 8.95
C PRO A 85 -4.58 0.70 8.82
N ALA A 86 -3.87 0.86 9.95
CA ALA A 86 -2.49 1.31 9.96
C ALA A 86 -1.54 0.26 9.36
N GLY A 87 -1.77 -1.02 9.65
CA GLY A 87 -1.07 -2.16 9.05
C GLY A 87 -1.29 -2.26 7.54
N TRP A 88 -2.51 -2.01 7.07
CA TRP A 88 -2.81 -1.96 5.64
C TRP A 88 -1.95 -0.90 4.92
N VAL A 89 -1.92 0.33 5.46
CA VAL A 89 -1.13 1.43 4.89
C VAL A 89 0.37 1.14 5.01
N ARG A 90 0.81 0.57 6.14
CA ARG A 90 2.20 0.17 6.39
C ARG A 90 2.69 -0.83 5.36
N ALA A 91 1.94 -1.90 5.13
CA ALA A 91 2.28 -2.93 4.14
C ALA A 91 2.44 -2.32 2.73
N SER A 92 1.50 -1.46 2.32
CA SER A 92 1.56 -0.76 1.03
C SER A 92 2.76 0.18 0.91
N CYS A 93 3.08 0.89 2.00
CA CYS A 93 4.23 1.79 2.08
C CYS A 93 5.55 1.01 2.00
N HIS A 94 5.69 -0.07 2.76
CA HIS A 94 6.89 -0.92 2.80
C HIS A 94 7.14 -1.59 1.45
N GLU A 95 6.10 -2.10 0.81
CA GLU A 95 6.17 -2.69 -0.52
C GLU A 95 6.71 -1.68 -1.55
N HIS A 96 6.18 -0.44 -1.52
CA HIS A 96 6.70 0.60 -2.40
C HIS A 96 8.14 0.97 -2.05
N ALA A 97 8.50 1.13 -0.78
CA ALA A 97 9.84 1.54 -0.36
C ALA A 97 10.93 0.52 -0.76
N LEU A 98 10.61 -0.78 -0.71
CA LEU A 98 11.54 -1.88 -0.99
C LEU A 98 11.57 -2.30 -2.46
N ALA A 99 10.77 -1.65 -3.30
CA ALA A 99 10.60 -2.07 -4.67
C ALA A 99 11.92 -2.05 -5.47
N PRO A 100 12.23 -3.12 -6.22
CA PRO A 100 13.53 -3.29 -6.86
C PRO A 100 13.78 -2.27 -7.98
N TRP A 101 12.74 -1.64 -8.53
CA TRP A 101 12.88 -0.67 -9.61
C TRP A 101 13.46 0.68 -9.17
N HIS A 102 13.51 0.97 -7.87
CA HIS A 102 14.13 2.22 -7.37
C HIS A 102 15.62 2.33 -7.71
N ARG A 103 16.30 1.19 -7.92
CA ARG A 103 17.69 1.19 -8.38
C ARG A 103 17.88 1.79 -9.77
N TYR A 104 16.81 1.83 -10.57
CA TYR A 104 16.80 2.38 -11.94
C TYR A 104 16.30 3.82 -12.01
N VAL A 105 15.97 4.45 -10.87
CA VAL A 105 15.59 5.86 -10.83
C VAL A 105 16.84 6.72 -11.12
N PRO A 106 16.78 7.67 -12.07
CA PRO A 106 17.94 8.52 -12.37
C PRO A 106 18.36 9.37 -11.15
N ASP A 107 19.66 9.63 -11.00
CA ASP A 107 20.24 10.33 -9.83
C ASP A 107 19.62 11.70 -9.56
N ARG A 108 19.25 12.46 -10.60
CA ARG A 108 18.57 13.76 -10.45
C ARG A 108 17.22 13.69 -9.73
N TRP A 109 16.64 12.51 -9.59
CA TRP A 109 15.38 12.25 -8.90
C TRP A 109 15.58 11.50 -7.57
N ARG A 110 16.83 11.21 -7.21
CA ARG A 110 17.21 10.61 -5.93
C ARG A 110 17.53 11.71 -4.92
N ASP A 111 17.29 11.39 -3.67
CA ASP A 111 17.57 12.22 -2.51
C ASP A 111 18.06 11.30 -1.39
N PRO A 112 19.24 10.67 -1.55
CA PRO A 112 19.73 9.65 -0.64
C PRO A 112 20.02 10.26 0.74
N VAL A 113 19.74 9.48 1.79
CA VAL A 113 20.09 9.84 3.16
C VAL A 113 21.61 9.96 3.27
N VAL A 114 22.08 11.06 3.86
CA VAL A 114 23.48 11.23 4.24
C VAL A 114 23.63 10.79 5.70
N PRO A 115 24.39 9.72 6.00
CA PRO A 115 24.67 9.30 7.37
C PRO A 115 25.45 10.41 8.09
N ALA A 116 24.95 10.89 9.24
CA ALA A 116 25.58 11.99 9.97
C ALA A 116 25.72 11.73 11.50
N ASP A 117 25.24 10.59 11.99
CA ASP A 117 25.16 10.20 13.40
C ASP A 117 25.19 8.67 13.57
N ASP A 118 25.09 8.18 14.80
CA ASP A 118 25.01 6.73 15.12
C ASP A 118 23.85 6.04 14.41
N ASP A 119 22.73 6.75 14.22
CA ASP A 119 21.59 6.29 13.43
C ASP A 119 21.96 6.11 11.94
N GLY A 120 22.94 6.89 11.46
CA GLY A 120 23.55 6.78 10.15
C GLY A 120 24.32 5.48 9.94
N GLU A 121 25.15 5.06 10.89
CA GLU A 121 25.87 3.76 10.81
C GLU A 121 24.88 2.59 10.78
N LEU A 122 23.87 2.63 11.65
CA LEU A 122 22.78 1.65 11.64
C LEU A 122 22.05 1.64 10.29
N THR A 123 21.74 2.81 9.75
CA THR A 123 21.07 2.93 8.44
C THR A 123 21.92 2.31 7.33
N VAL A 124 23.23 2.59 7.29
CA VAL A 124 24.15 1.99 6.32
C VAL A 124 24.18 0.46 6.46
N ALA A 125 24.30 -0.05 7.69
CA ALA A 125 24.31 -1.48 7.96
C ALA A 125 23.00 -2.17 7.54
N LEU A 126 21.84 -1.55 7.81
CA LEU A 126 20.54 -2.03 7.37
C LEU A 126 20.43 -2.07 5.84
N LEU A 127 20.80 -1.00 5.16
CA LEU A 127 20.70 -0.89 3.69
C LEU A 127 21.60 -1.90 2.96
N ALA A 128 22.67 -2.37 3.60
CA ALA A 128 23.52 -3.45 3.10
C ALA A 128 22.84 -4.84 3.17
N LEU A 129 21.73 -4.99 3.89
CA LEU A 129 21.00 -6.26 3.99
C LEU A 129 20.00 -6.44 2.82
N PRO A 130 19.68 -7.69 2.46
CA PRO A 130 18.60 -7.99 1.51
C PRO A 130 17.28 -7.32 1.93
N PRO A 131 16.44 -6.86 0.98
CA PRO A 131 15.16 -6.19 1.28
C PRO A 131 14.26 -6.95 2.26
N ALA A 132 14.18 -8.28 2.10
CA ALA A 132 13.39 -9.12 3.00
C ALA A 132 13.92 -9.11 4.44
N TYR A 133 15.24 -9.06 4.64
CA TYR A 133 15.84 -9.01 5.98
C TYR A 133 15.56 -7.67 6.64
N ARG A 134 15.73 -6.57 5.91
CA ARG A 134 15.36 -5.22 6.36
C ARG A 134 13.91 -5.13 6.81
N ARG A 135 12.97 -5.59 5.98
CA ARG A 135 11.53 -5.58 6.32
C ARG A 135 11.27 -6.38 7.60
N THR A 136 11.81 -7.59 7.68
CA THR A 136 11.56 -8.49 8.81
C THR A 136 12.13 -7.92 10.12
N LEU A 137 13.34 -7.35 10.09
CA LEU A 137 13.95 -6.67 11.25
C LEU A 137 13.17 -5.43 11.66
N LEU A 138 12.78 -4.58 10.71
CA LEU A 138 12.02 -3.37 11.02
C LEU A 138 10.69 -3.71 11.70
N LEU A 139 9.96 -4.72 11.19
CA LEU A 139 8.69 -5.13 11.78
C LEU A 139 8.87 -5.75 13.17
N ALA A 140 9.85 -6.65 13.35
CA ALA A 140 10.05 -7.35 14.63
C ALA A 140 10.73 -6.47 15.68
N ASP A 141 11.89 -5.90 15.35
CA ASP A 141 12.78 -5.23 16.29
C ASP A 141 12.53 -3.71 16.31
N GLY A 142 12.15 -3.12 15.16
CA GLY A 142 11.82 -1.70 15.06
C GLY A 142 10.41 -1.35 15.60
N LEU A 143 9.41 -2.17 15.26
CA LEU A 143 8.00 -1.97 15.64
C LEU A 143 7.54 -2.88 16.78
N GLY A 144 8.34 -3.86 17.20
CA GLY A 144 7.99 -4.77 18.29
C GLY A 144 6.90 -5.78 17.93
N LEU A 145 6.65 -6.04 16.64
CA LEU A 145 5.61 -7.00 16.25
C LEU A 145 6.01 -8.43 16.58
N GLY A 146 5.04 -9.19 17.10
CA GLY A 146 5.21 -10.62 17.32
C GLY A 146 5.41 -11.39 16.00
N GLN A 147 6.13 -12.51 16.07
CA GLN A 147 6.53 -13.29 14.90
C GLN A 147 5.37 -13.69 13.96
N ALA A 148 4.18 -13.98 14.51
CA ALA A 148 3.00 -14.31 13.71
C ALA A 148 2.48 -13.11 12.89
N ALA A 149 2.49 -11.91 13.48
CA ALA A 149 2.12 -10.68 12.78
C ALA A 149 3.14 -10.33 11.70
N VAL A 150 4.44 -10.47 11.99
CA VAL A 150 5.51 -10.28 11.00
C VAL A 150 5.37 -11.26 9.83
N ALA A 151 5.04 -12.53 10.12
CA ALA A 151 4.82 -13.55 9.11
C ALA A 151 3.65 -13.21 8.20
N ALA A 152 2.53 -12.78 8.78
CA ALA A 152 1.35 -12.33 8.03
C ALA A 152 1.68 -11.12 7.12
N GLU A 153 2.34 -10.09 7.66
CA GLU A 153 2.66 -8.87 6.91
C GLU A 153 3.73 -9.07 5.83
N CYS A 154 4.57 -10.10 5.97
CA CYS A 154 5.55 -10.51 4.95
C CYS A 154 5.04 -11.60 3.99
N GLU A 155 3.76 -12.01 4.10
CA GLU A 155 3.17 -13.12 3.34
C GLU A 155 4.03 -14.39 3.40
N ALA A 156 4.50 -14.72 4.60
CA ALA A 156 5.45 -15.80 4.84
C ALA A 156 4.96 -16.75 5.94
N SER A 157 5.49 -17.96 5.98
CA SER A 157 5.25 -18.84 7.12
C SER A 157 5.97 -18.33 8.37
N THR A 158 5.46 -18.69 9.55
CA THR A 158 6.10 -18.40 10.83
C THR A 158 7.51 -18.98 10.90
N ALA A 159 7.72 -20.19 10.38
CA ALA A 159 9.03 -20.84 10.30
C ALA A 159 10.01 -20.09 9.38
N ALA A 160 9.56 -19.65 8.20
CA ALA A 160 10.38 -18.84 7.29
C ALA A 160 10.77 -17.51 7.94
N THR A 161 9.83 -16.87 8.64
CA THR A 161 10.05 -15.63 9.38
C THR A 161 11.06 -15.82 10.51
N ALA A 162 10.98 -16.92 11.28
CA ALA A 162 11.96 -17.26 12.32
C ALA A 162 13.38 -17.36 11.74
N SER A 163 13.50 -18.11 10.64
CA SER A 163 14.77 -18.32 9.98
C SER A 163 15.35 -17.00 9.47
N ARG A 164 14.52 -16.17 8.80
CA ARG A 164 14.92 -14.85 8.33
C ARG A 164 15.38 -13.94 9.46
N LEU A 165 14.65 -13.88 10.58
CA LEU A 165 15.05 -13.06 11.73
C LEU A 165 16.39 -13.50 12.31
N ARG A 166 16.60 -14.80 12.51
CA ARG A 166 17.88 -15.32 13.01
C ARG A 166 19.04 -14.90 12.10
N HIS A 167 18.91 -15.09 10.79
CA HIS A 167 19.96 -14.73 9.84
C HIS A 167 20.13 -13.21 9.68
N ALA A 168 19.04 -12.44 9.69
CA ALA A 168 19.09 -11.00 9.58
C ALA A 168 19.75 -10.36 10.81
N ARG A 169 19.46 -10.84 12.02
CA ARG A 169 20.09 -10.37 13.26
C ARG A 169 21.58 -10.68 13.29
N ALA A 170 21.98 -11.89 12.89
CA ALA A 170 23.40 -12.24 12.76
C ALA A 170 24.13 -11.34 11.75
N ALA A 171 23.56 -11.15 10.55
CA ALA A 171 24.15 -10.30 9.52
C ALA A 171 24.22 -8.82 9.91
N LEU A 172 23.27 -8.33 10.73
CA LEU A 172 23.29 -6.97 11.28
C LEU A 172 24.37 -6.82 12.35
N ALA A 173 24.48 -7.78 13.28
CA ALA A 173 25.49 -7.77 14.34
C ALA A 173 26.93 -7.79 13.77
N GLU A 174 27.17 -8.57 12.71
CA GLU A 174 28.46 -8.56 11.99
C GLU A 174 28.84 -7.19 11.42
N ARG A 175 27.85 -6.38 11.05
CA ARG A 175 28.04 -5.05 10.45
C ARG A 175 28.14 -3.93 11.49
N LEU A 176 27.66 -4.18 12.72
CA LEU A 176 27.64 -3.22 13.82
C LEU A 176 28.30 -3.80 15.08
N PRO A 177 29.58 -4.19 15.03
CA PRO A 177 30.25 -4.84 16.17
C PRO A 177 30.37 -3.93 17.41
N GLY A 178 30.27 -2.61 17.24
CA GLY A 178 30.28 -1.64 18.34
C GLY A 178 28.93 -1.38 19.00
N VAL A 179 27.82 -1.92 18.45
CA VAL A 179 26.47 -1.71 18.98
C VAL A 179 26.07 -2.91 19.84
N ALA A 180 25.96 -2.68 21.16
CA ALA A 180 25.65 -3.73 22.13
C ALA A 180 24.28 -4.40 21.90
N ASP A 181 23.26 -3.60 21.57
CA ASP A 181 21.92 -4.10 21.22
C ASP A 181 21.43 -3.46 19.90
N PRO A 182 21.64 -4.13 18.76
CA PRO A 182 21.15 -3.64 17.47
C PRO A 182 19.62 -3.56 17.38
N ALA A 183 18.88 -4.37 18.15
CA ALA A 183 17.42 -4.34 18.14
C ALA A 183 16.91 -3.08 18.87
N GLU A 184 17.47 -2.75 20.03
CA GLU A 184 17.16 -1.50 20.72
C GLU A 184 17.53 -0.27 19.88
N ALA A 185 18.69 -0.30 19.23
CA ALA A 185 19.12 0.76 18.32
C ALA A 185 18.12 0.95 17.17
N LEU A 186 17.66 -0.14 16.55
CA LEU A 186 16.62 -0.11 15.52
C LEU A 186 15.27 0.40 16.05
N GLY A 187 14.89 0.03 17.27
CA GLY A 187 13.71 0.56 17.93
C GLY A 187 13.78 2.08 18.13
N ARG A 188 14.91 2.60 18.65
CA ARG A 188 15.13 4.05 18.80
C ARG A 188 15.11 4.76 17.45
N ALA A 189 15.83 4.23 16.47
CA ALA A 189 15.85 4.79 15.13
C ALA A 189 14.44 4.84 14.52
N THR A 190 13.62 3.81 14.72
CA THR A 190 12.24 3.75 14.20
C THR A 190 11.32 4.81 14.84
N ARG A 191 11.51 5.13 16.12
CA ARG A 191 10.76 6.18 16.84
C ARG A 191 11.26 7.59 16.56
N SER A 192 12.43 7.73 15.93
CA SER A 192 13.04 9.03 15.66
C SER A 192 12.24 9.81 14.63
N ARG A 193 12.12 11.13 14.85
CA ARG A 193 11.34 12.00 13.97
C ARG A 193 12.04 12.13 12.62
N PRO A 194 11.33 12.02 11.47
CA PRO A 194 11.94 12.31 10.18
C PRO A 194 12.37 13.79 10.12
N GLY A 195 13.50 14.07 9.45
CA GLY A 195 14.04 15.43 9.36
C GLY A 195 13.10 16.43 8.69
N ALA A 196 12.33 15.98 7.69
CA ALA A 196 11.25 16.76 7.09
C ALA A 196 9.90 16.10 7.41
N PRO A 197 8.92 16.85 7.98
CA PRO A 197 7.61 16.30 8.25
C PRO A 197 6.86 15.97 6.95
N PRO A 198 5.91 15.00 6.99
CA PRO A 198 4.99 14.80 5.88
C PRO A 198 4.12 16.06 5.67
N PRO A 199 3.54 16.24 4.47
CA PRO A 199 2.63 17.36 4.21
C PRO A 199 1.41 17.31 5.14
N PRO A 200 0.72 18.44 5.38
CA PRO A 200 -0.47 18.47 6.21
C PRO A 200 -1.56 17.50 5.71
N ALA A 201 -2.32 16.91 6.64
CA ALA A 201 -3.36 15.92 6.32
C ALA A 201 -4.40 16.44 5.31
N ALA A 202 -4.79 17.72 5.42
CA ALA A 202 -5.71 18.35 4.49
C ALA A 202 -5.16 18.39 3.05
N GLU A 203 -3.85 18.57 2.89
CA GLU A 203 -3.21 18.52 1.57
C GLU A 203 -3.16 17.10 1.03
N ALA A 204 -2.77 16.13 1.87
CA ALA A 204 -2.71 14.72 1.52
C ALA A 204 -4.09 14.19 1.09
N LEU A 205 -5.15 14.51 1.83
CA LEU A 205 -6.53 14.16 1.50
C LEU A 205 -6.93 14.74 0.14
N ARG A 206 -6.70 16.04 -0.10
CA ARG A 206 -6.98 16.67 -1.39
C ARG A 206 -6.22 16.00 -2.54
N ALA A 207 -4.96 15.63 -2.33
CA ALA A 207 -4.14 14.94 -3.32
C ALA A 207 -4.70 13.54 -3.65
N SER A 208 -5.11 12.78 -2.63
CA SER A 208 -5.76 11.47 -2.78
C SER A 208 -7.09 11.60 -3.54
N GLU A 209 -7.98 12.52 -3.13
CA GLU A 209 -9.27 12.74 -3.79
C GLU A 209 -9.13 13.15 -5.27
N ARG A 210 -8.15 14.00 -5.61
CA ARG A 210 -7.89 14.40 -7.00
C ARG A 210 -7.53 13.20 -7.86
N THR A 211 -6.76 12.26 -7.32
CA THR A 211 -6.28 11.10 -8.07
C THR A 211 -7.39 10.09 -8.30
N THR A 212 -8.18 9.77 -7.27
CA THR A 212 -9.37 8.91 -7.40
C THR A 212 -10.34 9.48 -8.44
N ARG A 213 -10.59 10.80 -8.43
CA ARG A 213 -11.43 11.46 -9.44
C ARG A 213 -10.89 11.31 -10.86
N ARG A 214 -9.57 11.34 -11.06
CA ARG A 214 -8.93 11.12 -12.38
C ARG A 214 -9.09 9.68 -12.85
N ILE A 215 -8.93 8.69 -11.97
CA ILE A 215 -9.10 7.27 -12.30
C ILE A 215 -10.55 6.97 -12.68
N VAL A 216 -11.51 7.49 -11.91
CA VAL A 216 -12.95 7.32 -12.20
C VAL A 216 -13.37 8.05 -13.49
N ARG A 217 -12.88 9.28 -13.72
CA ARG A 217 -13.17 10.02 -14.97
C ARG A 217 -12.51 9.38 -16.19
N GLY A 218 -11.28 8.90 -16.07
CA GLY A 218 -10.57 8.21 -17.15
C GLY A 218 -11.22 6.88 -17.54
N SER A 219 -11.66 6.09 -16.55
CA SER A 219 -12.43 4.87 -16.81
C SER A 219 -13.81 5.18 -17.41
N ALA A 220 -14.53 6.20 -16.93
CA ALA A 220 -15.78 6.64 -17.54
C ALA A 220 -15.61 7.11 -18.99
N ALA A 221 -14.51 7.80 -19.33
CA ALA A 221 -14.20 8.21 -20.70
C ALA A 221 -13.88 7.01 -21.62
N LEU A 222 -13.19 5.98 -21.11
CA LEU A 222 -12.95 4.73 -21.84
C LEU A 222 -14.25 3.94 -22.09
N PHE A 223 -15.16 3.90 -21.11
CA PHE A 223 -16.49 3.29 -21.27
C PHE A 223 -17.41 4.09 -22.21
N ALA A 224 -17.36 5.43 -22.17
CA ALA A 224 -18.11 6.28 -23.08
C ALA A 224 -17.58 6.19 -24.52
N GLY A 225 -16.26 6.15 -24.69
CA GLY A 225 -15.62 6.02 -26.01
C GLY A 225 -15.95 4.69 -26.69
N THR A 226 -15.95 3.58 -25.93
CA THR A 226 -16.32 2.25 -26.47
C THR A 226 -17.79 2.16 -26.88
N ALA A 227 -18.71 2.83 -26.18
CA ALA A 227 -20.11 2.93 -26.57
C ALA A 227 -20.31 3.72 -27.88
N VAL A 228 -19.55 4.80 -28.09
CA VAL A 228 -19.60 5.60 -29.33
C VAL A 228 -19.07 4.81 -30.53
N THR A 229 -18.01 4.01 -30.37
CA THR A 229 -17.50 3.16 -31.47
C THR A 229 -18.47 2.04 -31.85
N LEU A 230 -19.20 1.43 -30.90
CA LEU A 230 -20.20 0.40 -31.21
C LEU A 230 -21.46 0.99 -31.89
N ALA A 231 -21.85 2.21 -31.53
CA ALA A 231 -22.95 2.91 -32.20
C ALA A 231 -22.57 3.37 -33.62
N GLY A 232 -21.33 3.82 -33.83
CA GLY A 232 -20.83 4.23 -35.15
C GLY A 232 -20.74 3.08 -36.15
N SER A 233 -20.33 1.88 -35.71
CA SER A 233 -20.26 0.68 -36.55
C SER A 233 -21.64 0.17 -36.99
N GLY A 234 -22.68 0.38 -36.17
CA GLY A 234 -24.05 -0.01 -36.50
C GLY A 234 -24.69 0.86 -37.59
N VAL A 235 -24.31 2.13 -37.68
CA VAL A 235 -24.86 3.07 -38.68
C VAL A 235 -24.22 2.84 -40.06
N LEU A 236 -22.95 2.45 -40.12
CA LEU A 236 -22.27 2.12 -41.39
C LEU A 236 -22.75 0.81 -42.03
N ALA A 237 -23.20 -0.16 -41.22
CA ALA A 237 -23.76 -1.43 -41.74
C ALA A 237 -25.20 -1.31 -42.24
N ALA A 238 -25.91 -0.22 -41.94
CA ALA A 238 -27.30 0.02 -42.37
C ALA A 238 -27.41 0.85 -43.66
N LEU A 239 -26.27 1.27 -44.25
CA LEU A 239 -26.18 2.09 -45.45
C LEU A 239 -25.52 1.38 -46.65
N GLN A 240 -25.30 0.06 -46.55
CA GLN A 240 -24.89 -0.82 -47.67
C GLN A 240 -25.99 -1.85 -47.95
#